data_AF-A0A261RQX3-F1
#
_entry.id   AF-A0A261RQX3-F1
#
_cell.length_a   1.000
_cell.length_b   1.000
_cell.length_c   1.000
_cell.angle_alpha   90.00
_cell.angle_beta   90.00
_cell.angle_gamma   90.00
#
_symmetry.space_group_name_H-M   'P 1'
#
loop_
_entity.id
_entity.type
_entity.pdbx_description
1 polymer ?
#
loop_
_entity_poly.entity_id
_entity_poly.type
_entity_poly.pdbx_seq_one_letter_code
_entity_poly.pdbx_strand_id
1 'polypeptide(L)' 'MSEPLEPAFPRDHRYEGHNGLTMRDYFAAKALAGILANSEAANGGAEPMLSYLSRREDGADWVASMSYQIADAMLEARK' A
#
# COMPACT_ATOMS: atom_id res chain seq x y z
N MET A 1 -8.81 12.50 21.21
CA MET A 1 -8.50 13.39 20.07
C MET A 1 -7.66 12.57 19.11
N SER A 2 -8.12 12.32 17.89
CA SER A 2 -7.37 11.62 16.84
C SER A 2 -6.32 12.55 16.25
N GLU A 3 -5.05 12.13 16.21
CA GLU A 3 -3.96 12.96 15.65
C GLU A 3 -4.16 13.27 14.15
N PRO A 4 -3.71 14.43 13.65
CA PRO A 4 -3.78 14.77 12.23
C PRO A 4 -2.79 13.92 11.45
N LEU A 5 -3.24 13.27 10.38
CA LEU A 5 -2.38 12.52 9.46
C LEU A 5 -1.40 13.48 8.77
N GLU A 6 -0.15 13.52 9.23
CA GLU A 6 0.89 14.33 8.61
C GLU A 6 1.29 13.80 7.22
N PRO A 7 1.77 14.69 6.31
CA PRO A 7 2.22 14.30 4.97
C PRO A 7 3.47 13.43 5.03
N ALA A 8 3.59 12.45 4.13
CA ALA A 8 4.80 11.62 4.01
C ALA A 8 6.00 12.37 3.38
N PHE A 9 5.77 13.46 2.65
CA PHE A 9 6.81 14.27 1.99
C PHE A 9 6.50 15.78 2.04
N PRO A 10 7.53 16.67 1.94
CA PRO A 10 7.34 18.12 1.93
C PRO A 10 6.38 18.59 0.82
N ARG A 11 5.49 19.54 1.15
CA ARG A 11 4.46 20.07 0.24
C ARG A 11 4.78 21.52 -0.13
N ASP A 12 5.12 21.79 -1.39
CA ASP A 12 5.22 23.17 -1.90
C ASP A 12 3.83 23.70 -2.34
N HIS A 13 2.92 22.81 -2.75
CA HIS A 13 1.62 23.15 -3.33
C HIS A 13 0.40 22.95 -2.39
N ARG A 14 0.55 23.21 -1.09
CA ARG A 14 -0.51 22.94 -0.08
C ARG A 14 -1.86 23.62 -0.34
N TYR A 15 -1.88 24.67 -1.16
CA TYR A 15 -3.08 25.44 -1.50
C TYR A 15 -3.76 24.99 -2.81
N GLU A 16 -3.15 24.08 -3.56
CA GLU A 16 -3.65 23.59 -4.85
C GLU A 16 -4.45 22.28 -4.71
N GLY A 17 -4.73 21.84 -3.47
CA GLY A 17 -5.42 20.59 -3.19
C GLY A 17 -4.55 19.34 -3.39
N HIS A 18 -3.34 19.47 -3.94
CA HIS A 18 -2.37 18.40 -4.08
C HIS A 18 -1.58 18.21 -2.77
N ASN A 19 -2.23 17.54 -1.81
CA ASN A 19 -1.66 17.23 -0.50
C ASN A 19 -0.58 16.11 -0.54
N GLY A 20 0.00 15.80 -1.70
CA GLY A 20 0.97 14.71 -1.83
C GLY A 20 0.49 13.39 -1.22
N LEU A 21 1.43 12.53 -0.84
CA LEU A 21 1.14 11.27 -0.15
C LEU A 21 0.99 11.50 1.36
N THR A 22 0.06 10.79 1.97
CA THR A 22 -0.06 10.66 3.43
C THR A 22 0.89 9.57 3.96
N MET A 23 1.13 9.54 5.28
CA MET A 23 1.84 8.41 5.90
C MET A 23 1.17 7.05 5.63
N ARG A 24 -0.16 7.02 5.49
CA ARG A 24 -0.93 5.83 5.10
C ARG A 24 -0.53 5.36 3.70
N ASP A 25 -0.47 6.29 2.73
CA ASP A 25 -0.11 5.97 1.34
C ASP A 25 1.34 5.48 1.24
N TYR A 26 2.24 6.03 2.05
CA TYR A 26 3.63 5.58 2.12
C TYR A 26 3.74 4.13 2.64
N PHE A 27 3.04 3.80 3.72
CA PHE A 27 3.02 2.42 4.24
C PHE A 27 2.34 1.46 3.26
N ALA A 28 1.24 1.88 2.63
CA ALA A 28 0.57 1.07 1.61
C ALA A 28 1.50 0.80 0.42
N ALA A 29 2.24 1.80 -0.07
CA ALA A 29 3.20 1.62 -1.15
C ALA A 29 4.33 0.64 -0.78
N LYS A 30 4.82 0.67 0.47
CA LYS A 30 5.80 -0.29 0.96
C LYS A 30 5.24 -1.71 1.05
N ALA A 31 4.01 -1.86 1.57
CA ALA A 31 3.33 -3.15 1.66
C ALA A 31 3.10 -3.73 0.26
N LEU A 32 2.62 -2.92 -0.68
CA LEU A 32 2.45 -3.27 -2.09
C LEU A 32 3.74 -3.82 -2.70
N ALA A 33 4.85 -3.10 -2.53
CA ALA A 33 6.14 -3.54 -3.06
C ALA A 33 6.56 -4.91 -2.49
N GLY A 34 6.34 -5.16 -1.19
CA GLY A 34 6.60 -6.46 -0.58
C GLY A 34 5.70 -7.58 -1.09
N ILE A 35 4.40 -7.31 -1.25
CA ILE A 35 3.42 -8.27 -1.79
C ILE A 35 3.77 -8.66 -3.23
N LEU A 36 4.14 -7.69 -4.07
CA LEU A 36 4.49 -7.92 -5.47
C LEU A 36 5.86 -8.60 -5.63
N ALA A 37 6.78 -8.37 -4.69
CA ALA A 37 8.08 -9.04 -4.65
C ALA A 37 7.97 -10.52 -4.27
N ASN A 38 6.84 -10.96 -3.71
CA ASN A 38 6.61 -12.37 -3.40
C ASN A 38 6.42 -13.17 -4.71
N SER A 39 7.44 -13.93 -5.08
CA SER A 39 7.27 -15.06 -6.00
C SER A 39 6.76 -16.24 -5.19
N GLU A 40 5.58 -16.77 -5.51
CA GLU A 40 5.06 -18.02 -4.94
C GLU A 40 6.00 -19.23 -5.17
N ALA A 41 7.09 -19.07 -5.93
CA ALA A 41 8.19 -20.02 -6.01
C ALA A 41 8.74 -20.43 -4.64
N ALA A 42 8.60 -19.59 -3.60
CA ALA A 42 8.97 -19.93 -2.22
C ALA A 42 7.95 -20.82 -1.49
N ASN A 43 6.69 -20.89 -1.95
CA ASN A 43 5.58 -21.64 -1.36
C ASN A 43 5.05 -22.79 -2.25
N GLY A 44 5.76 -23.12 -3.35
CA GLY A 44 5.40 -24.23 -4.25
C GLY A 44 4.38 -23.88 -5.33
N GLY A 45 3.96 -22.62 -5.44
CA GLY A 45 3.16 -22.11 -6.56
C GLY A 45 4.08 -21.61 -7.67
N ALA A 46 3.92 -22.12 -8.89
CA ALA A 46 4.84 -21.84 -10.00
C ALA A 46 4.77 -20.39 -10.54
N GLU A 47 3.80 -19.57 -10.11
CA GLU A 47 3.48 -18.30 -10.76
C GLU A 47 3.72 -17.09 -9.84
N PRO A 48 4.43 -16.04 -10.26
CA PRO A 48 4.61 -14.83 -9.46
C PRO A 48 3.25 -14.17 -9.16
N MET A 49 3.13 -13.47 -8.02
CA MET A 49 1.92 -12.76 -7.60
C MET A 49 1.34 -11.90 -8.74
N LEU A 50 2.20 -11.24 -9.52
CA LEU A 50 1.82 -10.45 -10.69
C LEU A 50 0.98 -11.23 -11.73
N SER A 51 1.31 -12.51 -11.97
CA SER A 51 0.57 -13.42 -12.87
C SER A 51 -0.85 -13.71 -12.36
N TYR A 52 -1.01 -13.84 -11.04
CA TYR A 52 -2.33 -13.99 -10.40
C TYR A 52 -3.18 -12.72 -10.54
N LEU A 53 -2.58 -11.54 -10.39
CA LEU A 53 -3.28 -10.27 -10.54
C LEU A 53 -3.79 -10.07 -11.97
N SER A 54 -2.98 -10.38 -12.97
CA SER A 54 -3.36 -10.21 -14.38
C SER A 54 -4.49 -11.15 -14.84
N ARG A 55 -4.75 -12.23 -14.09
CA ARG A 55 -5.80 -13.23 -14.41
C ARG A 55 -7.14 -12.95 -13.72
N ARG A 56 -7.16 -12.03 -12.76
CA ARG A 56 -8.37 -11.65 -12.01
C ARG A 56 -8.84 -10.28 -12.45
N GLU A 57 -10.14 -10.15 -12.72
CA GLU A 57 -10.76 -8.86 -13.02
C GLU A 57 -10.60 -7.86 -11.86
N ASP A 58 -10.58 -8.35 -10.61
CA ASP A 58 -10.43 -7.57 -9.38
C ASP A 58 -9.01 -7.61 -8.78
N GLY A 59 -8.01 -8.11 -9.51
CA GLY A 59 -6.67 -8.37 -8.97
C GLY A 59 -6.00 -7.13 -8.40
N ALA A 60 -6.03 -6.02 -9.13
CA ALA A 60 -5.46 -4.74 -8.70
C ALA A 60 -6.16 -4.20 -7.44
N ASP A 61 -7.49 -4.25 -7.40
CA ASP A 61 -8.29 -3.78 -6.25
C ASP A 61 -8.01 -4.61 -5.00
N TRP A 62 -7.88 -5.92 -5.15
CA TRP A 62 -7.58 -6.83 -4.05
C TRP A 62 -6.20 -6.53 -3.42
N VAL A 63 -5.16 -6.35 -4.22
CA VAL A 63 -3.81 -6.02 -3.71
C VAL A 63 -3.75 -4.61 -3.13
N ALA A 64 -4.45 -3.64 -3.73
CA ALA A 64 -4.58 -2.31 -3.14
C ALA A 64 -5.24 -2.38 -1.76
N SER A 65 -6.34 -3.12 -1.62
CA SER A 65 -7.05 -3.31 -0.35
C SER A 65 -6.15 -3.93 0.73
N MET A 66 -5.42 -5.01 0.41
CA MET A 66 -4.47 -5.61 1.36
C MET A 66 -3.37 -4.64 1.79
N SER A 67 -2.83 -3.87 0.84
CA SER A 67 -1.77 -2.91 1.10
C SER A 67 -2.22 -1.82 2.09
N TYR A 68 -3.45 -1.31 1.92
CA TYR A 68 -4.03 -0.34 2.85
C TYR A 68 -4.40 -0.94 4.21
N GLN A 69 -4.84 -2.20 4.28
CA GLN A 69 -5.08 -2.87 5.57
C GLN A 69 -3.79 -2.99 6.40
N ILE A 70 -2.66 -3.32 5.76
CA ILE A 70 -1.36 -3.34 6.43
C ILE A 70 -0.96 -1.93 6.88
N ALA A 71 -1.17 -0.91 6.03
CA ALA A 71 -0.90 0.48 6.38
C ALA A 71 -1.71 0.94 7.60
N ASP A 72 -3.00 0.59 7.66
CA ASP A 72 -3.89 0.92 8.77
C ASP A 72 -3.43 0.22 10.06
N ALA A 73 -2.99 -1.05 9.99
CA ALA A 73 -2.42 -1.76 11.13
C ALA A 73 -1.11 -1.13 11.63
N MET A 74 -0.25 -0.63 10.74
CA MET A 74 1.00 0.06 11.10
C MET A 74 0.72 1.41 11.79
N LEU A 75 -0.30 2.14 11.33
CA LEU A 75 -0.73 3.38 11.98
C LEU A 75 -1.33 3.11 13.36
N GLU A 76 -2.12 2.03 13.52
CA GLU A 76 -2.67 1.63 14.82
C GLU A 76 -1.56 1.26 15.82
N ALA A 77 -0.56 0.49 15.38
CA ALA A 77 0.56 0.06 16.23
C ALA A 77 1.50 1.21 16.67
N ARG A 78 1.37 2.40 16.07
CA ARG A 78 2.15 3.59 16.41
C ARG A 78 1.57 4.39 17.59
N LYS A 79 0.32 4.10 17.97
CA LYS A 79 -0.34 4.72 19.14
C LYS A 79 0.30 4.26 20.44
#